data_AF-A0A1F8GHP7-F1
#
_entry.id   AF-A0A1F8GHP7-F1
#
_cell.length_a   1.000
_cell.length_b   1.000
_cell.length_c   1.000
_cell.angle_alpha   90.00
_cell.angle_beta   90.00
_cell.angle_gamma   90.00
#
_symmetry.space_group_name_H-M   'P 1'
#
loop_
_entity.id
_entity.type
_entity.pdbx_description
1 polymer ?
#
loop_
_entity_poly.entity_id
_entity_poly.type
_entity_poly.pdbx_seq_one_letter_code
_entity_poly.pdbx_strand_id
1 'polypeptide(L)'
;MPQKREGENSGSKIKTSKLRAFYKKHFPGLRTHHLIPRSRGGPTCCFNLFPWAEKNHDAWHQLFFNMTTQEVWERLDEIHAAIYSDAERVVPFWIEVCTLFKASPQKAKVFEEQKASKLSSLVNTTKLQGLWRVCFKSEKLAEARTQMLYMMMFMLFGSKMADPDSISQTDIQATLSKMSEMKTYRHWAVSVCFGYGVSTIISRVNDLNSSSP
;
A
#
# COMPACT_ATOMS: atom_id res chain seq x y z
N MET A 1 -8.26 26.61 -26.04
CA MET A 1 -9.09 25.41 -25.86
C MET A 1 -8.34 24.41 -24.99
N PRO A 2 -8.88 23.93 -23.86
CA PRO A 2 -8.16 23.02 -22.99
C PRO A 2 -8.18 21.60 -23.57
N GLN A 3 -7.01 21.07 -23.87
CA GLN A 3 -6.80 19.68 -24.28
C GLN A 3 -7.22 18.74 -23.13
N LYS A 4 -8.30 17.98 -23.34
CA LYS A 4 -8.56 16.75 -22.60
C LYS A 4 -7.40 15.80 -22.86
N ARG A 5 -6.51 15.61 -21.88
CA ARG A 5 -5.65 14.42 -21.86
C ARG A 5 -6.52 13.24 -21.42
N GLU A 6 -7.03 12.51 -22.39
CA GLU A 6 -7.57 11.18 -22.20
C GLU A 6 -6.39 10.25 -21.84
N GLY A 7 -6.27 9.95 -20.56
CA GLY A 7 -5.31 8.97 -20.04
C GLY A 7 -6.06 7.84 -19.36
N GLU A 8 -6.04 6.67 -20.01
CA GLU A 8 -6.37 5.32 -19.53
C GLU A 8 -7.85 4.90 -19.48
N ASN A 9 -8.27 4.33 -20.61
CA ASN A 9 -9.33 3.34 -20.73
C ASN A 9 -8.75 1.90 -20.89
N SER A 10 -7.47 1.69 -20.57
CA SER A 10 -6.70 0.46 -20.86
C SER A 10 -6.13 -0.17 -19.58
N GLY A 11 -6.99 -0.64 -18.69
CA GLY A 11 -6.54 -1.40 -17.52
C GLY A 11 -7.67 -1.82 -16.60
N SER A 12 -8.36 -2.90 -16.95
CA SER A 12 -9.48 -3.52 -16.23
C SER A 12 -10.81 -2.76 -16.29
N LYS A 13 -11.63 -3.10 -17.28
CA LYS A 13 -13.06 -2.78 -17.38
C LYS A 13 -13.92 -3.53 -16.34
N ILE A 14 -13.35 -3.94 -15.20
CA ILE A 14 -14.16 -4.49 -14.12
C ILE A 14 -14.83 -3.30 -13.44
N LYS A 15 -16.13 -3.10 -13.70
CA LYS A 15 -16.95 -2.13 -12.96
C LYS A 15 -16.70 -2.32 -11.47
N THR A 16 -16.55 -1.25 -10.70
CA THR A 16 -16.19 -1.30 -9.27
C THR A 16 -17.07 -2.25 -8.46
N SER A 17 -18.36 -2.37 -8.79
CA SER A 17 -19.29 -3.33 -8.17
C SER A 17 -18.89 -4.79 -8.40
N LYS A 18 -18.48 -5.14 -9.62
CA LYS A 18 -17.97 -6.48 -9.96
C LYS A 18 -16.65 -6.78 -9.25
N LEU A 19 -15.78 -5.78 -9.10
CA LEU A 19 -14.50 -5.96 -8.39
C LEU A 19 -14.71 -6.21 -6.89
N ARG A 20 -15.64 -5.48 -6.26
CA ARG A 20 -16.00 -5.73 -4.85
C ARG A 20 -16.59 -7.12 -4.65
N ALA A 21 -17.49 -7.55 -5.54
CA ALA A 21 -18.04 -8.91 -5.50
C ALA A 21 -16.95 -9.98 -5.68
N PHE A 22 -16.02 -9.75 -6.62
CA PHE A 22 -14.85 -10.61 -6.83
C PHE A 22 -14.01 -10.72 -5.55
N TYR A 23 -13.59 -9.61 -4.95
CA TYR A 23 -12.79 -9.66 -3.72
C TYR A 23 -13.56 -10.24 -2.54
N LYS A 24 -14.87 -10.00 -2.40
CA LYS A 24 -15.66 -10.65 -1.35
C LYS A 24 -15.68 -12.18 -1.48
N LYS A 25 -15.64 -12.70 -2.72
CA LYS A 25 -15.59 -14.14 -3.00
C LYS A 25 -14.20 -14.74 -2.71
N HIS A 26 -13.13 -14.07 -3.14
CA HIS A 26 -11.76 -14.59 -3.02
C HIS A 26 -11.11 -14.30 -1.67
N PHE A 27 -11.57 -13.25 -0.97
CA PHE A 27 -11.04 -12.79 0.31
C PHE A 27 -12.20 -12.53 1.29
N PRO A 28 -12.91 -13.59 1.72
CA PRO A 28 -14.07 -13.44 2.59
C PRO A 28 -13.68 -12.73 3.90
N GLY A 29 -14.48 -11.73 4.29
CA GLY A 29 -14.26 -10.97 5.53
C GLY A 29 -13.21 -9.84 5.44
N LEU A 30 -12.49 -9.70 4.30
CA LEU A 30 -11.51 -8.62 4.13
C LEU A 30 -12.17 -7.35 3.55
N ARG A 31 -11.61 -6.19 3.91
CA ARG A 31 -11.91 -4.88 3.31
C ARG A 31 -10.89 -4.55 2.23
N THR A 32 -11.18 -3.55 1.40
CA THR A 32 -10.23 -3.08 0.39
C THR A 32 -9.51 -1.83 0.85
N HIS A 33 -8.18 -1.89 0.90
CA HIS A 33 -7.26 -0.78 1.13
C HIS A 33 -6.86 -0.12 -0.19
N HIS A 34 -6.76 1.21 -0.22
CA HIS A 34 -6.23 1.95 -1.37
C HIS A 34 -4.72 2.14 -1.24
N LEU A 35 -3.94 1.48 -2.11
CA LEU A 35 -2.46 1.50 -2.09
C LEU A 35 -1.86 2.88 -2.37
N ILE A 36 -2.51 3.60 -3.28
CA ILE A 36 -2.43 5.05 -3.45
C ILE A 36 -3.74 5.61 -2.87
N PRO A 37 -3.71 6.34 -1.76
CA PRO A 37 -4.92 6.83 -1.11
C PRO A 37 -5.77 7.69 -2.03
N ARG A 38 -7.10 7.62 -1.89
CA ARG A 38 -8.04 8.48 -2.64
C ARG A 38 -7.77 9.97 -2.39
N SER A 39 -7.37 10.30 -1.16
CA SER A 39 -6.93 11.63 -0.75
C SER A 39 -5.69 12.13 -1.50
N ARG A 40 -4.97 11.23 -2.17
CA ARG A 40 -3.81 11.51 -3.03
C ARG A 40 -4.13 11.33 -4.52
N GLY A 41 -5.42 11.25 -4.89
CA GLY A 41 -5.87 11.05 -6.26
C GLY A 41 -5.82 9.60 -6.74
N GLY A 42 -5.61 8.62 -5.85
CA GLY A 42 -5.58 7.22 -6.20
C GLY A 42 -6.92 6.70 -6.74
N PRO A 43 -6.94 6.00 -7.89
CA PRO A 43 -8.17 5.51 -8.50
C PRO A 43 -8.74 4.33 -7.73
N THR A 44 -10.04 4.07 -7.87
CA THR A 44 -10.68 2.85 -7.35
C THR A 44 -10.72 1.78 -8.44
N CYS A 45 -9.63 1.02 -8.58
CA CYS A 45 -9.47 -0.04 -9.58
C CYS A 45 -8.70 -1.24 -9.01
N CYS A 46 -8.64 -2.35 -9.74
CA CYS A 46 -7.97 -3.56 -9.25
C CYS A 46 -6.47 -3.39 -9.01
N PHE A 47 -5.81 -2.47 -9.71
CA PHE A 47 -4.39 -2.16 -9.53
C PHE A 47 -4.10 -1.19 -8.37
N ASN A 48 -5.12 -0.76 -7.64
CA ASN A 48 -4.95 0.15 -6.51
C ASN A 48 -5.74 -0.29 -5.27
N LEU A 49 -6.30 -1.51 -5.30
CA LEU A 49 -7.08 -2.06 -4.20
C LEU A 49 -6.46 -3.36 -3.70
N PHE A 50 -6.08 -3.35 -2.43
CA PHE A 50 -5.51 -4.48 -1.72
C PHE A 50 -6.51 -5.04 -0.70
N PRO A 51 -6.87 -6.33 -0.75
CA PRO A 51 -7.71 -6.99 0.26
C PRO A 51 -6.94 -7.11 1.58
N TRP A 52 -7.51 -6.58 2.66
CA TRP A 52 -6.84 -6.56 3.95
C TRP A 52 -7.82 -6.65 5.13
N ALA A 53 -7.39 -7.25 6.22
CA ALA A 53 -8.18 -7.35 7.43
C ALA A 53 -8.42 -5.95 8.03
N GLU A 54 -9.62 -5.70 8.53
CA GLU A 54 -10.02 -4.37 9.04
C GLU A 54 -9.06 -3.86 10.12
N LYS A 55 -8.66 -4.72 11.07
CA LYS A 55 -7.72 -4.35 12.14
C LYS A 55 -6.36 -3.92 11.59
N ASN A 56 -5.81 -4.67 10.62
CA ASN A 56 -4.52 -4.36 10.00
C ASN A 56 -4.59 -3.06 9.19
N HIS A 57 -5.68 -2.87 8.46
CA HIS A 57 -5.97 -1.65 7.70
C HIS A 57 -6.04 -0.41 8.60
N ASP A 58 -6.71 -0.51 9.74
CA ASP A 58 -6.80 0.60 10.69
C ASP A 58 -5.47 0.88 11.37
N ALA A 59 -4.67 -0.17 11.66
CA ALA A 59 -3.32 -0.01 12.17
C ALA A 59 -2.40 0.70 11.17
N TRP A 60 -2.50 0.38 9.88
CA TRP A 60 -1.79 1.09 8.81
C TRP A 60 -2.13 2.57 8.81
N HIS A 61 -3.40 2.94 8.86
CA HIS A 61 -3.79 4.36 8.87
C HIS A 61 -3.38 5.08 10.16
N GLN A 62 -3.26 4.38 11.27
CA GLN A 62 -2.73 4.96 12.50
C GLN A 62 -1.21 5.19 12.43
N LEU A 63 -0.46 4.28 11.81
CA LEU A 63 0.99 4.39 11.61
C LEU A 63 1.36 5.43 10.54
N PHE A 64 0.77 5.28 9.35
CA PHE A 64 1.24 5.92 8.13
C PHE A 64 0.30 7.03 7.63
N PHE A 65 -0.78 7.30 8.35
CA PHE A 65 -1.77 8.32 8.01
C PHE A 65 -2.29 8.15 6.56
N ASN A 66 -1.86 9.02 5.64
CA ASN A 66 -2.19 8.91 4.21
C ASN A 66 -0.98 8.79 3.29
N MET A 67 0.15 8.28 3.80
CA MET A 67 1.29 7.91 2.96
C MET A 67 0.87 6.88 1.90
N THR A 68 1.48 7.01 0.73
CA THR A 68 1.42 6.02 -0.35
C THR A 68 2.30 4.81 -0.03
N THR A 69 2.05 3.69 -0.69
CA THR A 69 2.90 2.48 -0.57
C THR A 69 4.37 2.80 -0.89
N GLN A 70 4.63 3.71 -1.85
CA GLN A 70 5.98 4.16 -2.18
C GLN A 70 6.64 4.93 -1.06
N GLU A 71 5.98 5.96 -0.53
CA GLU A 71 6.50 6.77 0.57
C GLU A 71 6.79 5.92 1.83
N VAL A 72 5.97 4.89 2.11
CA VAL A 72 6.24 3.96 3.22
C VAL A 72 7.45 3.07 2.92
N TRP A 73 7.59 2.58 1.68
CA TRP A 73 8.67 1.67 1.30
C TRP A 73 10.03 2.34 1.38
N GLU A 74 10.13 3.55 0.83
CA GLU A 74 11.37 4.32 0.77
C GLU A 74 11.92 4.67 2.16
N ARG A 75 11.05 4.68 3.18
CA ARG A 75 11.39 5.07 4.56
C ARG A 75 11.22 3.93 5.56
N LEU A 76 10.96 2.70 5.10
CA LEU A 76 10.50 1.61 5.96
C LEU A 76 11.52 1.29 7.06
N ASP A 77 12.81 1.29 6.72
CA ASP A 77 13.92 1.08 7.65
C ASP A 77 13.98 2.18 8.73
N GLU A 78 13.90 3.45 8.32
CA GLU A 78 13.93 4.60 9.23
C GLU A 78 12.75 4.56 10.21
N ILE A 79 11.56 4.23 9.70
CA ILE A 79 10.33 4.15 10.49
C ILE A 79 10.44 3.00 11.49
N HIS A 80 10.89 1.83 11.04
CA HIS A 80 11.09 0.67 11.90
C HIS A 80 12.10 0.98 13.01
N ALA A 81 13.26 1.54 12.65
CA ALA A 81 14.29 1.93 13.61
C ALA A 81 13.77 2.92 14.65
N ALA A 82 12.96 3.91 14.26
CA ALA A 82 12.34 4.84 15.20
C ALA A 82 11.35 4.15 16.16
N ILE A 83 10.51 3.25 15.64
CA ILE A 83 9.50 2.53 16.42
C ILE A 83 10.13 1.54 17.42
N TYR A 84 11.24 0.92 17.05
CA TYR A 84 11.98 -0.07 17.85
C TYR A 84 13.28 0.49 18.46
N SER A 85 13.40 1.82 18.56
CA SER A 85 14.49 2.47 19.30
C SER A 85 14.32 2.31 20.81
N ASP A 86 15.38 2.61 21.57
CA ASP A 86 15.37 2.61 23.04
C ASP A 86 14.58 3.80 23.64
N ALA A 87 14.10 4.73 22.80
CA ALA A 87 13.30 5.85 23.28
C ALA A 87 11.91 5.38 23.74
N GLU A 88 11.44 5.90 24.88
CA GLU A 88 10.07 5.62 25.36
C GLU A 88 9.03 6.23 24.40
N ARG A 89 9.34 7.40 23.82
CA ARG A 89 8.44 8.13 22.94
C ARG A 89 9.18 8.72 21.75
N VAL A 90 8.52 8.74 20.60
CA VAL A 90 9.06 9.30 19.35
C VAL A 90 8.04 10.20 18.67
N VAL A 91 8.53 11.18 17.93
CA VAL A 91 7.71 11.95 16.99
C VAL A 91 7.56 11.12 15.71
N PRO A 92 6.34 10.92 15.18
CA PRO A 92 6.12 10.17 13.94
C PRO A 92 6.49 11.00 12.71
N PHE A 93 7.75 11.42 12.61
CA PHE A 93 8.28 12.35 11.60
C PHE A 93 8.00 11.89 10.15
N TRP A 94 7.82 10.59 9.94
CA TRP A 94 7.59 10.04 8.61
C TRP A 94 6.30 10.54 7.95
N ILE A 95 5.31 10.97 8.73
CA ILE A 95 4.06 11.49 8.17
C ILE A 95 4.22 12.90 7.54
N GLU A 96 5.39 13.52 7.63
CA GLU A 96 5.66 14.82 7.00
C GLU A 96 5.39 14.83 5.49
N VAL A 97 5.57 13.69 4.81
CA VAL A 97 5.31 13.55 3.36
C VAL A 97 3.82 13.43 3.02
N CYS A 98 2.96 13.30 4.04
CA CYS A 98 1.51 13.26 3.87
C CYS A 98 0.99 14.59 3.33
N THR A 99 0.11 14.54 2.32
CA THR A 99 -0.51 15.70 1.68
C THR A 99 -1.92 15.35 1.22
N LEU A 100 -2.71 16.35 0.82
CA LEU A 100 -4.00 16.16 0.18
C LEU A 100 -4.00 16.66 -1.26
N PHE A 101 -4.62 15.88 -2.14
CA PHE A 101 -4.88 16.24 -3.52
C PHE A 101 -6.35 16.60 -3.72
N LYS A 102 -6.62 17.72 -4.40
CA LYS A 102 -7.99 18.16 -4.77
C LYS A 102 -8.98 18.17 -3.59
N ALA A 103 -8.57 18.76 -2.46
CA ALA A 103 -9.44 19.00 -1.32
C ALA A 103 -10.06 20.40 -1.36
N SER A 104 -11.24 20.58 -0.77
CA SER A 104 -11.75 21.92 -0.49
C SER A 104 -10.84 22.63 0.53
N PRO A 105 -10.80 23.97 0.55
CA PRO A 105 -9.97 24.72 1.51
C PRO A 105 -10.18 24.29 2.96
N GLN A 106 -11.44 24.04 3.36
CA GLN A 106 -11.76 23.56 4.71
C GLN A 106 -11.16 22.17 5.00
N LYS A 107 -11.23 21.23 4.05
CA LYS A 107 -10.66 19.88 4.24
C LYS A 107 -9.13 19.92 4.25
N ALA A 108 -8.52 20.78 3.44
CA ALA A 108 -7.08 21.01 3.46
C ALA A 108 -6.62 21.55 4.83
N LYS A 109 -7.32 22.56 5.36
CA LYS A 109 -7.04 23.11 6.68
C LYS A 109 -7.09 22.05 7.79
N VAL A 110 -8.20 21.29 7.87
CA VAL A 110 -8.36 20.24 8.89
C VAL A 110 -7.26 19.18 8.80
N PHE A 111 -6.85 18.82 7.59
CA PHE A 111 -5.77 17.86 7.40
C PHE A 111 -4.41 18.38 7.86
N GLU A 112 -4.07 19.63 7.51
CA GLU A 112 -2.82 20.24 7.97
C GLU A 112 -2.80 20.41 9.49
N GLU A 113 -3.93 20.75 10.11
CA GLU A 113 -4.06 20.79 11.57
C GLU A 113 -3.83 19.41 12.20
N GLN A 114 -4.43 18.35 11.63
CA GLN A 114 -4.22 16.98 12.10
C GLN A 114 -2.77 16.51 11.93
N LYS A 115 -2.16 16.85 10.79
CA LYS A 115 -0.75 16.53 10.50
C LYS A 115 0.18 17.25 11.46
N ALA A 116 -0.02 18.57 11.64
CA ALA A 116 0.77 19.39 12.56
C ALA A 116 0.63 18.88 14.01
N SER A 117 -0.58 18.56 14.45
CA SER A 117 -0.82 17.99 15.78
C SER A 117 -0.08 16.65 15.99
N LYS A 118 -0.04 15.79 14.98
CA LYS A 118 0.72 14.54 15.04
C LYS A 118 2.24 14.76 15.04
N LEU A 119 2.73 15.74 14.28
CA LEU A 119 4.16 16.07 14.20
C LEU A 119 4.68 16.83 15.43
N SER A 120 3.81 17.43 16.24
CA SER A 120 4.19 18.08 17.50
C SER A 120 4.06 17.18 18.72
N SER A 121 3.51 15.96 18.56
CA SER A 121 3.18 15.07 19.67
C SER A 121 4.10 13.87 19.75
N LEU A 122 4.67 13.64 20.93
CA LEU A 122 5.42 12.42 21.26
C LEU A 122 4.46 11.22 21.45
N VAL A 123 4.70 10.14 20.72
CA VAL A 123 3.91 8.90 20.78
C VAL A 123 4.73 7.80 21.44
N ASN A 124 4.13 7.06 22.37
CA ASN A 124 4.77 5.91 23.02
C ASN A 124 5.21 4.86 21.99
N THR A 125 6.46 4.43 22.05
CA THR A 125 7.02 3.41 21.16
C THR A 125 6.30 2.08 21.34
N THR A 126 5.93 1.69 22.57
CA THR A 126 5.11 0.48 22.81
C THR A 126 3.78 0.49 22.04
N LYS A 127 3.13 1.66 21.94
CA LYS A 127 1.89 1.81 21.15
C LYS A 127 2.18 1.62 19.66
N LEU A 128 3.25 2.22 19.15
CA LEU A 128 3.64 2.11 17.74
C LEU A 128 4.08 0.69 17.37
N GLN A 129 4.80 0.00 18.25
CA GLN A 129 5.17 -1.42 18.10
C GLN A 129 3.92 -2.30 18.07
N GLY A 130 2.94 -2.02 18.93
CA GLY A 130 1.63 -2.70 18.90
C GLY A 130 0.91 -2.50 17.56
N LEU A 131 0.87 -1.27 17.05
CA LEU A 131 0.30 -0.99 15.73
C LEU A 131 1.09 -1.67 14.60
N TRP A 132 2.43 -1.69 14.68
CA TRP A 132 3.29 -2.35 13.71
C TRP A 132 3.01 -3.84 13.64
N ARG A 133 2.96 -4.50 14.80
CA ARG A 133 2.58 -5.93 14.91
C ARG A 133 1.19 -6.19 14.35
N VAL A 134 0.20 -5.35 14.64
CA VAL A 134 -1.15 -5.53 14.07
C VAL A 134 -1.14 -5.33 12.56
N CYS A 135 -0.43 -4.33 12.05
CA CYS A 135 -0.33 -4.01 10.63
C CYS A 135 0.32 -5.17 9.84
N PHE A 136 1.54 -5.55 10.23
CA PHE A 136 2.39 -6.49 9.48
C PHE A 136 2.36 -7.92 10.02
N LYS A 137 1.58 -8.18 11.09
CA LYS A 137 1.54 -9.46 11.81
C LYS A 137 2.89 -9.89 12.40
N SER A 138 3.82 -8.96 12.54
CA SER A 138 5.20 -9.24 12.91
C SER A 138 5.88 -8.01 13.47
N GLU A 139 6.96 -8.23 14.22
CA GLU A 139 7.91 -7.18 14.62
C GLU A 139 9.04 -7.00 13.59
N LYS A 140 9.28 -8.01 12.74
CA LYS A 140 10.45 -8.05 11.87
C LYS A 140 10.28 -7.16 10.65
N LEU A 141 11.28 -6.32 10.38
CA LEU A 141 11.36 -5.49 9.19
C LEU A 141 11.26 -6.31 7.88
N ALA A 142 11.84 -7.51 7.85
CA ALA A 142 11.79 -8.39 6.68
C ALA A 142 10.36 -8.86 6.34
N GLU A 143 9.52 -9.10 7.34
CA GLU A 143 8.12 -9.52 7.15
C GLU A 143 7.26 -8.33 6.70
N ALA A 144 7.53 -7.12 7.24
CA ALA A 144 6.93 -5.89 6.72
C ALA A 144 7.29 -5.63 5.25
N ARG A 145 8.57 -5.79 4.86
CA ARG A 145 9.00 -5.70 3.46
C ARG A 145 8.28 -6.71 2.58
N THR A 146 8.13 -7.95 3.03
CA THR A 146 7.42 -9.00 2.29
C THR A 146 5.96 -8.62 2.07
N GLN A 147 5.27 -8.11 3.11
CA GLN A 147 3.91 -7.61 2.99
C GLN A 147 3.78 -6.43 2.03
N MET A 148 4.73 -5.51 2.03
CA MET A 148 4.74 -4.38 1.08
C MET A 148 5.01 -4.81 -0.36
N LEU A 149 5.92 -5.78 -0.58
CA LEU A 149 6.11 -6.38 -1.90
C LEU A 149 4.81 -7.04 -2.39
N TYR A 150 4.08 -7.71 -1.50
CA TYR A 150 2.78 -8.28 -1.87
C TYR A 150 1.76 -7.21 -2.27
N MET A 151 1.69 -6.10 -1.54
CA MET A 151 0.88 -4.94 -1.92
C MET A 151 1.28 -4.41 -3.30
N MET A 152 2.57 -4.29 -3.59
CA MET A 152 3.06 -3.88 -4.91
C MET A 152 2.69 -4.87 -6.01
N MET A 153 2.67 -6.17 -5.73
CA MET A 153 2.21 -7.17 -6.70
C MET A 153 0.74 -6.95 -7.11
N PHE A 154 -0.12 -6.47 -6.20
CA PHE A 154 -1.47 -6.01 -6.58
C PHE A 154 -1.43 -4.77 -7.47
N MET A 155 -0.45 -3.87 -7.31
CA MET A 155 -0.26 -2.74 -8.22
C MET A 155 0.10 -3.19 -9.63
N LEU A 156 0.78 -4.33 -9.78
CA LEU A 156 1.20 -4.85 -11.07
C LEU A 156 0.11 -5.71 -11.72
N PHE A 157 -0.36 -6.74 -11.02
CA PHE A 157 -1.22 -7.79 -11.57
C PHE A 157 -2.70 -7.63 -11.18
N GLY A 158 -3.00 -6.68 -10.29
CA GLY A 158 -4.37 -6.38 -9.88
C GLY A 158 -5.09 -7.59 -9.29
N SER A 159 -6.30 -7.85 -9.77
CA SER A 159 -7.14 -8.93 -9.26
C SER A 159 -6.58 -10.33 -9.51
N LYS A 160 -5.57 -10.50 -10.38
CA LYS A 160 -4.89 -11.79 -10.56
C LYS A 160 -4.16 -12.23 -9.29
N MET A 161 -3.77 -11.30 -8.42
CA MET A 161 -3.18 -11.63 -7.12
C MET A 161 -4.15 -12.29 -6.12
N ALA A 162 -5.41 -12.50 -6.50
CA ALA A 162 -6.30 -13.43 -5.81
C ALA A 162 -5.85 -14.89 -5.88
N ASP A 163 -4.99 -15.21 -6.85
CA ASP A 163 -4.33 -16.49 -7.00
C ASP A 163 -2.86 -16.23 -7.43
N PRO A 164 -1.95 -15.97 -6.46
CA PRO A 164 -0.56 -15.61 -6.77
C PRO A 164 0.17 -16.66 -7.61
N ASP A 165 -0.14 -17.94 -7.41
CA ASP A 165 0.51 -19.05 -8.13
C ASP A 165 0.08 -19.10 -9.61
N SER A 166 -1.00 -18.41 -9.98
CA SER A 166 -1.43 -18.26 -11.38
C SER A 166 -0.60 -17.25 -12.20
N ILE A 167 0.29 -16.49 -11.56
CA ILE A 167 1.11 -15.48 -12.26
C ILE A 167 2.16 -16.17 -13.12
N SER A 168 1.97 -16.11 -14.43
CA SER A 168 2.83 -16.76 -15.43
C SER A 168 3.95 -15.84 -15.95
N GLN A 169 4.94 -16.43 -16.63
CA GLN A 169 5.93 -15.65 -17.38
C GLN A 169 5.29 -14.77 -18.45
N THR A 170 4.20 -15.20 -19.07
CA THR A 170 3.46 -14.39 -20.04
C THR A 170 2.87 -13.13 -19.39
N ASP A 171 2.40 -13.23 -18.14
CA ASP A 171 1.88 -12.07 -17.39
C ASP A 171 2.99 -11.06 -17.04
N ILE A 172 4.16 -11.57 -16.68
CA ILE A 172 5.35 -10.76 -16.44
C ILE A 172 5.74 -10.01 -17.72
N GLN A 173 5.82 -10.70 -18.85
CA GLN A 173 6.16 -10.08 -20.14
C GLN A 173 5.09 -9.07 -20.59
N ALA A 174 3.80 -9.38 -20.38
CA ALA A 174 2.70 -8.46 -20.67
C ALA A 174 2.72 -7.20 -19.78
N THR A 175 3.28 -7.30 -18.58
CA THR A 175 3.48 -6.17 -17.67
C THR A 175 4.62 -5.28 -18.17
N LEU A 176 5.76 -5.89 -18.55
CA LEU A 176 6.91 -5.15 -19.08
C LEU A 176 6.60 -4.43 -20.40
N SER A 177 5.86 -5.07 -21.31
CA SER A 177 5.51 -4.46 -22.60
C SER A 177 4.63 -3.22 -22.49
N LYS A 178 3.94 -3.03 -21.36
CA LYS A 178 3.06 -1.88 -21.08
C LYS A 178 3.70 -0.83 -20.18
N MET A 179 4.98 -0.99 -19.83
CA MET A 179 5.63 -0.17 -18.81
C MET A 179 5.63 1.33 -19.16
N SER A 180 5.78 1.67 -20.44
CA SER A 180 5.74 3.07 -20.94
C SER A 180 4.38 3.75 -20.79
N GLU A 181 3.30 2.97 -20.68
CA GLU A 181 1.93 3.44 -20.51
C GLU A 181 1.51 3.53 -19.03
N MET A 182 2.35 3.06 -18.11
CA MET A 182 2.01 3.00 -16.70
C MET A 182 2.15 4.34 -15.99
N LYS A 183 1.29 4.56 -15.00
CA LYS A 183 1.50 5.61 -13.99
C LYS A 183 2.82 5.39 -13.26
N THR A 184 3.46 6.49 -12.86
CA THR A 184 4.78 6.50 -12.19
C THR A 184 4.86 5.54 -11.01
N TYR A 185 3.83 5.47 -10.17
CA TYR A 185 3.81 4.58 -9.01
C TYR A 185 3.76 3.08 -9.39
N ARG A 186 3.16 2.71 -10.53
CA ARG A 186 3.19 1.31 -11.02
C ARG A 186 4.53 1.00 -11.65
N HIS A 187 5.10 1.94 -12.40
CA HIS A 187 6.45 1.79 -12.95
C HIS A 187 7.48 1.58 -11.83
N TRP A 188 7.42 2.38 -10.76
CA TRP A 188 8.23 2.16 -9.56
C TRP A 188 8.03 0.77 -8.96
N ALA A 189 6.79 0.31 -8.82
CA ALA A 189 6.50 -1.03 -8.30
C ALA A 189 7.07 -2.15 -9.20
N VAL A 190 7.13 -1.95 -10.53
CA VAL A 190 7.80 -2.88 -11.46
C VAL A 190 9.28 -2.97 -11.10
N SER A 191 9.97 -1.83 -11.03
CA SER A 191 11.41 -1.78 -10.72
C SER A 191 11.73 -2.48 -9.41
N VAL A 192 10.93 -2.26 -8.36
CA VAL A 192 11.11 -2.92 -7.06
C VAL A 192 10.82 -4.41 -7.15
N CYS A 193 9.63 -4.82 -7.59
CA CYS A 193 9.23 -6.23 -7.54
C CYS A 193 10.10 -7.10 -8.46
N PHE A 194 10.48 -6.59 -9.62
CA PHE A 194 11.24 -7.38 -10.59
C PHE A 194 12.72 -7.45 -10.21
N GLY A 195 13.25 -6.45 -9.52
CA GLY A 195 14.57 -6.51 -8.89
C GLY A 195 14.67 -7.58 -7.80
N TYR A 196 13.57 -7.84 -7.06
CA TYR A 196 13.50 -8.92 -6.07
C TYR A 196 13.22 -10.31 -6.68
N GLY A 197 12.60 -10.35 -7.86
CA GLY A 197 12.13 -11.56 -8.51
C GLY A 197 10.71 -11.93 -8.08
N VAL A 198 9.77 -11.96 -9.05
CA VAL A 198 8.34 -12.23 -8.82
C VAL A 198 8.12 -13.57 -8.10
N SER A 199 8.77 -14.65 -8.54
CA SER A 199 8.66 -15.97 -7.93
C SER A 199 9.18 -15.99 -6.49
N THR A 200 10.27 -15.28 -6.21
CA THR A 200 10.80 -15.10 -4.85
C THR A 200 9.79 -14.41 -3.95
N ILE A 201 9.12 -13.36 -4.45
CA ILE A 201 8.09 -12.65 -3.69
C ILE A 201 6.91 -13.57 -3.38
N ILE A 202 6.40 -14.28 -4.39
CA ILE A 202 5.27 -15.22 -4.21
C ILE A 202 5.60 -16.28 -3.16
N SER A 203 6.78 -16.90 -3.26
CA SER A 203 7.23 -17.90 -2.28
C SER A 203 7.23 -17.33 -0.85
N ARG A 204 7.82 -16.15 -0.63
CA ARG A 204 7.86 -15.51 0.70
C ARG A 204 6.48 -15.14 1.23
N VAL A 205 5.57 -14.72 0.34
CA VAL A 205 4.19 -14.40 0.72
C VAL A 205 3.44 -15.66 1.15
N ASN A 206 3.63 -16.77 0.44
CA ASN A 206 3.04 -18.06 0.81
C ASN A 206 3.58 -18.53 2.17
N ASP A 207 4.88 -18.35 2.45
CA ASP A 207 5.48 -18.65 3.76
C ASP A 207 4.89 -17.77 4.87
N LEU A 208 4.73 -16.46 4.62
CA LEU A 208 4.14 -15.52 5.58
C LEU A 208 2.67 -15.87 5.91
N ASN A 209 1.90 -16.27 4.90
CA ASN A 209 0.49 -16.62 5.05
C ASN A 209 0.28 -17.99 5.72
N SER A 210 1.18 -18.94 5.49
CA SER A 210 1.14 -20.27 6.12
C SER A 210 1.64 -20.27 7.57
N SER A 211 2.47 -19.28 7.93
CA SER A 211 3.01 -19.11 9.29
C SER A 211 2.08 -18.37 10.25
N SER A 212 0.89 -17.95 9.80
CA SER A 212 -0.13 -17.32 10.66
C SER A 212 -0.98 -18.43 11.32
N PRO A 213 -0.96 -18.59 12.66
CA PRO A 213 -1.82 -19.54 13.37
C PRO A 213 -3.32 -19.21 13.27
#